data_AF-A0A9P0KNQ2-F1
#
_entry.id   AF-A0A9P0KNQ2-F1
#
_cell.length_a   1.000
_cell.length_b   1.000
_cell.length_c   1.000
_cell.angle_alpha   90.00
_cell.angle_beta   90.00
_cell.angle_gamma   90.00
#
_symmetry.space_group_name_H-M   'P 1'
#
loop_
_entity.id
_entity.type
_entity.pdbx_description
1 polymer ?
#
loop_
_entity_poly.entity_id
_entity_poly.type
_entity_poly.pdbx_seq_one_letter_code
_entity_poly.pdbx_strand_id
1 'polypeptide(L)'
;MNSTEESFRKQLDALKEKAKAKGVNIDECLGENEKKLIDLPNVASNDMIHGATDRVNEAIGYIQTGLNQVKQAADDVATIKAEVKKCGHGWKAIKCIAKLLIKVEEEIVELPKNLHDAVSKVVDLVENIKPRIQDCASQKVDEVESQGKKILEDIGLCVAKKLIGH
;
A
#
# COMPACT_ATOMS: atom_id res chain seq x y z
N MET A 1 7.26 -26.48 4.42
CA MET A 1 7.85 -25.44 5.28
C MET A 1 6.89 -25.22 6.43
N ASN A 2 7.36 -25.27 7.68
CA ASN A 2 6.49 -24.89 8.80
C ASN A 2 6.26 -23.38 8.73
N SER A 3 5.05 -22.91 9.05
CA SER A 3 4.80 -21.47 9.12
C SER A 3 5.57 -20.84 10.29
N THR A 4 5.79 -19.52 10.24
CA THR A 4 6.40 -18.79 11.36
C THR A 4 5.61 -18.97 12.65
N GLU A 5 4.27 -19.03 12.55
CA GLU A 5 3.38 -19.37 13.66
C GLU A 5 3.68 -20.75 14.26
N GLU A 6 3.78 -21.78 13.42
CA GLU A 6 4.10 -23.14 13.87
C GLU A 6 5.47 -23.23 14.55
N SER A 7 6.45 -22.47 14.06
CA SER A 7 7.78 -22.38 14.67
C SER A 7 7.72 -21.78 16.08
N PHE A 8 6.98 -20.68 16.24
CA PHE A 8 6.79 -20.04 17.55
C PHE A 8 6.01 -20.93 18.52
N ARG A 9 4.93 -21.59 18.05
CA ARG A 9 4.19 -22.57 18.85
C ARG A 9 5.09 -23.70 19.35
N LYS A 10 5.88 -24.30 18.47
CA LYS A 10 6.83 -25.38 18.85
C LYS A 10 7.82 -24.94 19.91
N GLN A 11 8.38 -23.74 19.79
CA GLN A 11 9.32 -23.20 20.78
C GLN A 11 8.64 -22.90 22.12
N LEU A 12 7.43 -22.35 22.08
CA LEU A 12 6.64 -22.09 23.27
C LEU A 12 6.23 -23.39 23.99
N ASP A 13 5.78 -24.39 23.24
CA ASP A 13 5.41 -25.71 23.76
C ASP A 13 6.62 -26.39 24.41
N ALA A 14 7.82 -26.26 23.82
CA ALA A 14 9.05 -26.77 24.43
C ALA A 14 9.38 -26.08 25.76
N LEU A 15 9.07 -24.79 25.93
CA LEU A 15 9.22 -24.08 27.21
C LEU A 15 8.18 -24.54 28.24
N LYS A 16 6.92 -24.71 27.81
CA LYS A 16 5.82 -25.22 28.65
C LYS A 16 6.11 -26.61 29.18
N GLU A 17 6.54 -27.53 28.32
CA GLU A 17 6.88 -28.90 28.72
C GLU A 17 8.07 -28.93 29.69
N LYS A 18 9.10 -28.10 29.48
CA LYS A 18 10.23 -27.99 30.42
C LYS A 18 9.80 -27.48 31.80
N ALA A 19 8.92 -26.49 31.85
CA ALA A 19 8.41 -25.95 33.11
C ALA A 19 7.52 -26.97 33.84
N LYS A 20 6.62 -27.63 33.10
CA LYS A 20 5.73 -28.68 33.60
C LYS A 20 6.51 -29.88 34.16
N ALA A 21 7.56 -30.32 33.47
CA ALA A 21 8.43 -31.40 33.95
C ALA A 21 9.13 -31.06 35.28
N LYS A 22 9.30 -29.77 35.58
CA LYS A 22 9.85 -29.27 36.84
C LYS A 22 8.78 -28.85 37.86
N GLY A 23 7.50 -29.03 37.55
CA GLY A 23 6.38 -28.65 38.43
C GLY A 23 6.24 -27.14 38.65
N VAL A 24 6.80 -26.31 37.76
CA VAL A 24 6.78 -24.86 37.89
C VAL A 24 5.63 -24.27 37.09
N ASN A 25 4.79 -23.45 37.74
CA ASN A 25 3.75 -22.69 37.06
C ASN A 25 4.36 -21.47 36.34
N ILE A 26 4.13 -21.40 35.02
CA ILE A 26 4.61 -20.32 34.15
C ILE A 26 3.50 -19.47 33.53
N ASP A 27 2.25 -19.57 34.00
CA ASP A 27 1.10 -18.83 33.46
C ASP A 27 1.34 -17.32 33.47
N GLU A 28 1.98 -16.80 34.52
CA GLU A 28 2.41 -15.39 34.62
C GLU A 28 3.46 -15.00 33.57
N CYS A 29 4.30 -15.94 33.13
CA CYS A 29 5.28 -15.70 32.07
C CYS A 29 4.65 -15.74 30.68
N LEU A 30 3.58 -16.53 30.52
CA LEU A 30 2.85 -16.69 29.27
C LEU A 30 1.90 -15.51 29.03
N GLY A 31 1.03 -15.21 29.99
CA GLY A 31 0.13 -14.05 30.02
C GLY A 31 -0.32 -13.53 28.65
N GLU A 32 -0.10 -12.23 28.41
CA GLU A 32 -0.37 -11.63 27.10
C GLU A 32 0.68 -11.95 26.03
N ASN A 33 1.87 -12.40 26.44
CA ASN A 33 2.99 -12.63 25.53
C ASN A 33 2.75 -13.82 24.62
N GLU A 34 2.12 -14.88 25.12
CA GLU A 34 1.69 -16.02 24.31
C GLU A 34 0.70 -15.58 23.23
N LYS A 35 -0.32 -14.79 23.61
CA LYS A 35 -1.30 -14.28 22.65
C LYS A 35 -0.63 -13.38 21.60
N LYS A 36 0.22 -12.43 22.03
CA LYS A 36 0.97 -11.55 21.13
C LYS A 36 1.84 -12.33 20.14
N LEU A 37 2.49 -13.41 20.61
CA LEU A 37 3.33 -14.26 19.79
C LEU A 37 2.51 -15.03 18.72
N ILE A 38 1.34 -15.54 19.10
CA ILE A 38 0.45 -16.29 18.21
C ILE A 38 -0.25 -15.36 17.20
N ASP A 39 -0.65 -14.17 17.62
CA ASP A 39 -1.35 -13.20 16.77
C ASP A 39 -0.41 -12.42 15.84
N LEU A 40 0.91 -12.44 16.10
CA LEU A 40 1.93 -11.70 15.34
C LEU A 40 1.85 -11.92 13.81
N PRO A 41 1.72 -13.16 13.29
CA PRO A 41 1.63 -13.40 11.86
C PRO A 41 0.34 -12.84 11.24
N ASN A 42 -0.77 -12.83 12.00
CA ASN A 42 -2.05 -12.28 11.54
C ASN A 42 -1.99 -10.75 11.46
N VAL A 43 -1.38 -10.09 12.46
CA VAL A 43 -1.16 -8.63 12.44
C VAL A 43 -0.29 -8.25 11.24
N ALA A 44 0.83 -8.94 11.03
CA ALA A 44 1.70 -8.68 9.89
C ALA A 44 1.03 -8.93 8.53
N SER A 45 0.21 -9.98 8.42
CA SER A 45 -0.56 -10.25 7.20
C SER A 45 -1.56 -9.13 6.90
N ASN A 46 -2.25 -8.61 7.92
CA ASN A 46 -3.15 -7.47 7.76
C ASN A 46 -2.43 -6.19 7.37
N ASP A 47 -1.26 -5.92 7.97
CA ASP A 47 -0.42 -4.78 7.59
C ASP A 47 0.05 -4.87 6.13
N MET A 48 0.47 -6.07 5.69
CA MET A 48 0.85 -6.31 4.30
C MET A 48 -0.31 -6.05 3.32
N ILE A 49 -1.52 -6.51 3.67
CA ILE A 49 -2.72 -6.29 2.85
C ILE A 49 -3.04 -4.80 2.75
N HIS A 50 -2.95 -4.05 3.86
CA HIS A 50 -3.13 -2.59 3.83
C HIS A 50 -2.07 -1.92 2.95
N GLY A 51 -0.80 -2.28 3.11
CA GLY A 51 0.29 -1.74 2.29
C GLY A 51 0.09 -1.98 0.79
N ALA A 52 -0.40 -3.16 0.39
CA ALA A 52 -0.75 -3.43 -1.00
C ALA A 52 -1.97 -2.63 -1.48
N THR A 53 -3.00 -2.53 -0.63
CA THR A 53 -4.26 -1.83 -0.94
C THR A 53 -4.04 -0.33 -1.15
N ASP A 54 -3.22 0.31 -0.32
CA ASP A 54 -2.90 1.73 -0.43
C ASP A 54 -2.22 2.06 -1.77
N ARG A 55 -1.37 1.17 -2.27
CA ARG A 55 -0.70 1.32 -3.57
C ARG A 55 -1.64 1.14 -4.74
N VAL A 56 -2.57 0.19 -4.64
CA VAL A 56 -3.63 0.03 -5.65
C VAL A 56 -4.51 1.29 -5.69
N ASN A 57 -4.87 1.84 -4.54
CA ASN A 57 -5.66 3.08 -4.46
C ASN A 57 -4.90 4.28 -5.04
N GLU A 58 -3.59 4.38 -4.81
CA GLU A 58 -2.73 5.40 -5.41
C GLU A 58 -2.75 5.33 -6.95
N ALA A 59 -2.61 4.11 -7.52
CA ALA A 59 -2.70 3.90 -8.96
C ALA A 59 -4.09 4.24 -9.53
N ILE A 60 -5.17 3.87 -8.84
CA ILE A 60 -6.54 4.25 -9.22
C ILE A 60 -6.69 5.78 -9.24
N GLY A 61 -6.09 6.49 -8.28
CA GLY A 61 -6.10 7.95 -8.23
C GLY A 61 -5.49 8.58 -9.49
N TYR A 62 -4.31 8.13 -9.93
CA TYR A 62 -3.69 8.65 -11.15
C TYR A 62 -4.51 8.35 -12.42
N ILE A 63 -5.11 7.16 -12.52
CA ILE A 63 -6.02 6.81 -13.62
C ILE A 63 -7.23 7.76 -13.64
N GLN A 64 -7.84 8.02 -12.48
CA GLN A 64 -8.96 8.95 -12.37
C GLN A 64 -8.56 10.38 -12.75
N THR A 65 -7.38 10.84 -12.34
CA THR A 65 -6.83 12.13 -12.78
C THR A 65 -6.70 12.20 -14.30
N GLY A 66 -6.12 11.19 -14.94
CA GLY A 66 -5.99 11.13 -16.40
C GLY A 66 -7.35 11.14 -17.10
N LEU A 67 -8.32 10.34 -16.63
CA LEU A 67 -9.68 10.31 -17.17
C LEU A 67 -10.40 11.65 -17.04
N ASN A 68 -10.23 12.35 -15.91
CA ASN A 68 -10.80 13.68 -15.71
C ASN A 68 -10.20 14.71 -16.67
N GLN A 69 -8.90 14.65 -16.94
CA GLN A 69 -8.24 15.52 -17.92
C GLN A 69 -8.77 15.28 -19.34
N VAL A 70 -8.93 14.01 -19.74
CA VAL A 70 -9.55 13.67 -21.05
C VAL A 70 -10.97 14.20 -21.16
N LYS A 71 -11.76 14.04 -20.09
CA LYS A 71 -13.14 14.52 -20.06
C LYS A 71 -13.20 16.05 -20.17
N GLN A 72 -12.37 16.75 -19.41
CA GLN A 72 -12.28 18.21 -19.47
C GLN A 72 -11.95 18.68 -20.88
N ALA A 73 -10.99 18.04 -21.57
CA ALA A 73 -10.66 18.38 -22.94
C ALA A 73 -11.83 18.18 -23.92
N ALA A 74 -12.61 17.12 -23.73
CA ALA A 74 -13.81 16.89 -24.54
C ALA A 74 -14.86 18.00 -24.32
N ASP A 75 -15.01 18.45 -23.07
CA ASP A 75 -15.90 19.55 -22.70
C ASP A 75 -15.39 20.91 -23.26
N ASP A 76 -14.08 21.13 -23.26
CA ASP A 76 -13.45 22.33 -23.84
C ASP A 76 -13.64 22.36 -25.37
N VAL A 77 -13.44 21.24 -26.06
CA VAL A 77 -13.73 21.09 -27.51
C VAL A 77 -15.21 21.37 -27.80
N ALA A 78 -16.13 20.88 -26.95
CA ALA A 78 -17.56 21.15 -27.10
C ALA A 78 -17.88 22.65 -26.91
N THR A 79 -17.22 23.30 -25.95
CA THR A 79 -17.34 24.74 -25.67
C THR A 79 -16.82 25.55 -26.86
N ILE A 80 -15.64 25.24 -27.38
CA ILE A 80 -15.06 25.91 -28.55
C ILE A 80 -15.98 25.75 -29.76
N LYS A 81 -16.56 24.57 -29.98
CA LYS A 81 -17.56 24.34 -31.05
C LYS A 81 -18.78 25.24 -30.89
N ALA A 82 -19.23 25.49 -29.66
CA ALA A 82 -20.33 26.41 -29.38
C ALA A 82 -19.90 27.88 -29.60
N GLU A 83 -18.68 28.27 -29.23
CA GLU A 83 -18.13 29.61 -29.45
C GLU A 83 -17.91 29.93 -30.93
N VAL A 84 -17.45 28.96 -31.73
CA VAL A 84 -17.35 29.08 -33.19
C VAL A 84 -18.72 29.40 -33.80
N LYS A 85 -19.81 28.77 -33.32
CA LYS A 85 -21.18 29.10 -33.78
C LYS A 85 -21.57 30.53 -33.43
N LYS A 86 -21.08 31.08 -32.30
CA LYS A 86 -21.35 32.46 -31.87
C LYS A 86 -20.54 33.52 -32.65
N CYS A 87 -19.44 33.13 -33.30
CA CYS A 87 -18.61 34.07 -34.07
C CYS A 87 -19.33 34.69 -35.29
N GLY A 88 -20.47 34.13 -35.74
CA GLY A 88 -21.24 34.69 -36.85
C GLY A 88 -20.51 34.60 -38.19
N HIS A 89 -20.71 35.57 -39.09
CA HIS A 89 -20.14 35.56 -40.46
C HIS A 89 -19.41 36.89 -40.79
N GLY A 90 -18.52 36.86 -41.78
CA GLY A 90 -17.77 38.03 -42.26
C GLY A 90 -16.43 38.27 -41.56
N TRP A 91 -15.79 39.43 -41.82
CA TRP A 91 -14.42 39.72 -41.36
C TRP A 91 -14.23 39.71 -39.83
N LYS A 92 -15.27 40.05 -39.06
CA LYS A 92 -15.24 39.95 -37.59
C LYS A 92 -15.26 38.49 -37.12
N ALA A 93 -15.93 37.60 -37.86
CA ALA A 93 -15.94 36.16 -37.57
C ALA A 93 -14.55 35.54 -37.76
N ILE A 94 -13.79 35.98 -38.77
CA ILE A 94 -12.41 35.51 -39.02
C ILE A 94 -11.50 35.82 -37.82
N LYS A 95 -11.55 37.04 -37.28
CA LYS A 95 -10.78 37.40 -36.08
C LYS A 95 -11.25 36.64 -34.82
N CYS A 96 -12.54 36.35 -34.71
CA CYS A 96 -13.11 35.55 -33.63
C CYS A 96 -12.62 34.09 -33.69
N ILE A 97 -12.73 33.45 -34.85
CA ILE A 97 -12.29 32.07 -35.09
C ILE A 97 -10.77 31.93 -34.90
N ALA A 98 -9.97 32.90 -35.36
CA ALA A 98 -8.51 32.87 -35.18
C ALA A 98 -8.09 32.83 -33.70
N LYS A 99 -8.78 33.59 -32.82
CA LYS A 99 -8.51 33.54 -31.36
C LYS A 99 -8.89 32.18 -30.76
N LEU A 100 -9.96 31.56 -31.24
CA LEU A 100 -10.35 30.21 -30.81
C LEU A 100 -9.36 29.16 -31.29
N LEU A 101 -8.83 29.30 -32.51
CA LEU A 101 -7.79 28.39 -33.03
C LEU A 101 -6.50 28.43 -32.22
N ILE A 102 -6.08 29.60 -31.73
CA ILE A 102 -4.91 29.71 -30.84
C ILE A 102 -5.15 28.96 -29.52
N LYS A 103 -6.35 29.10 -28.92
CA LYS A 103 -6.72 28.32 -27.72
C LYS A 103 -6.75 26.82 -27.99
N VAL A 104 -7.30 26.40 -29.14
CA VAL A 104 -7.28 25.00 -29.57
C VAL A 104 -5.85 24.50 -29.75
N GLU A 105 -4.96 25.30 -30.33
CA GLU A 105 -3.56 24.94 -30.54
C GLU A 105 -2.82 24.76 -29.21
N GLU A 106 -3.06 25.63 -28.23
CA GLU A 106 -2.53 25.50 -26.86
C GLU A 106 -3.05 24.21 -26.19
N GLU A 107 -4.37 23.97 -26.22
CA GLU A 107 -5.00 22.78 -25.62
C GLU A 107 -4.56 21.46 -26.30
N ILE A 108 -4.42 21.46 -27.64
CA ILE A 108 -3.94 20.29 -28.41
C ILE A 108 -2.47 19.96 -28.10
N VAL A 109 -1.66 20.94 -27.68
CA VAL A 109 -0.26 20.69 -27.31
C VAL A 109 -0.15 20.24 -25.85
N GLU A 110 -0.96 20.81 -24.97
CA GLU A 110 -0.92 20.48 -23.53
C GLU A 110 -1.59 19.16 -23.20
N LEU A 111 -2.71 18.82 -23.87
CA LEU A 111 -3.45 17.61 -23.55
C LEU A 111 -2.64 16.32 -23.75
N PRO A 112 -1.95 16.11 -24.89
CA PRO A 112 -1.14 14.91 -25.09
C PRO A 112 0.01 14.82 -24.10
N LYS A 113 0.60 15.94 -23.69
CA LYS A 113 1.64 15.98 -22.65
C LYS A 113 1.10 15.55 -21.29
N ASN A 114 -0.01 16.15 -20.86
CA ASN A 114 -0.64 15.83 -19.57
C ASN A 114 -1.12 14.37 -19.53
N LEU A 115 -1.68 13.87 -20.63
CA LEU A 115 -2.08 12.47 -20.76
C LEU A 115 -0.87 11.54 -20.74
N HIS A 116 0.21 11.89 -21.44
CA HIS A 116 1.44 11.11 -21.45
C HIS A 116 2.04 11.04 -20.04
N ASP A 117 2.10 12.15 -19.31
CA ASP A 117 2.58 12.20 -17.93
C ASP A 117 1.72 11.35 -17.00
N ALA A 118 0.40 11.40 -17.14
CA ALA A 118 -0.52 10.58 -16.36
C ALA A 118 -0.32 9.08 -16.64
N VAL A 119 -0.20 8.70 -17.92
CA VAL A 119 0.07 7.32 -18.33
C VAL A 119 1.44 6.87 -17.84
N SER A 120 2.47 7.71 -17.95
CA SER A 120 3.83 7.39 -17.47
C SER A 120 3.83 7.12 -15.97
N LYS A 121 3.14 7.96 -15.17
CA LYS A 121 3.01 7.74 -13.72
C LYS A 121 2.28 6.44 -13.38
N VAL A 122 1.26 6.08 -14.15
CA VAL A 122 0.55 4.80 -13.98
C VAL A 122 1.45 3.63 -14.33
N VAL A 123 2.19 3.70 -15.44
CA VAL A 123 3.16 2.68 -15.86
C VAL A 123 4.25 2.52 -14.79
N ASP A 124 4.86 3.62 -14.35
CA ASP A 124 5.86 3.64 -13.29
C ASP A 124 5.32 2.97 -12.02
N LEU A 125 4.09 3.29 -11.61
CA LEU A 125 3.46 2.65 -10.46
C LEU A 125 3.23 1.16 -10.65
N VAL A 126 2.72 0.74 -11.81
CA VAL A 126 2.46 -0.68 -12.09
C VAL A 126 3.76 -1.49 -12.11
N GLU A 127 4.82 -0.94 -12.73
CA GLU A 127 6.14 -1.56 -12.77
C GLU A 127 6.78 -1.65 -11.38
N ASN A 128 6.56 -0.63 -10.54
CA ASN A 128 7.12 -0.58 -9.18
C ASN A 128 6.21 -1.17 -8.09
N ILE A 129 4.94 -1.49 -8.39
CA ILE A 129 4.01 -2.08 -7.41
C ILE A 129 4.51 -3.43 -6.94
N LYS A 130 4.94 -4.29 -7.88
CA LYS A 130 5.42 -5.64 -7.55
C LYS A 130 6.65 -5.63 -6.64
N PRO A 131 7.77 -4.95 -6.98
CA PRO A 131 8.94 -4.90 -6.10
C PRO A 131 8.62 -4.24 -4.75
N ARG A 132 7.77 -3.20 -4.72
CA ARG A 132 7.38 -2.55 -3.46
C ARG A 132 6.50 -3.43 -2.57
N ILE A 133 5.59 -4.23 -3.15
CA ILE A 133 4.82 -5.23 -2.40
C ILE A 133 5.79 -6.30 -1.83
N GLN A 134 6.79 -6.72 -2.62
CA GLN A 134 7.81 -7.66 -2.16
C GLN A 134 8.66 -7.08 -1.03
N ASP A 135 9.05 -5.80 -1.11
CA ASP A 135 9.77 -5.11 -0.04
C ASP A 135 8.93 -4.99 1.23
N CYS A 136 7.65 -4.60 1.11
CA CYS A 136 6.72 -4.54 2.23
C CYS A 136 6.53 -5.91 2.89
N ALA A 137 6.39 -6.96 2.09
CA ALA A 137 6.31 -8.33 2.57
C ALA A 137 7.60 -8.75 3.30
N SER A 138 8.76 -8.47 2.71
CA SER A 138 10.06 -8.86 3.29
C SER A 138 10.33 -8.15 4.61
N GLN A 139 10.10 -6.83 4.67
CA GLN A 139 10.23 -6.04 5.89
C GLN A 139 9.30 -6.55 7.00
N LYS A 140 8.05 -6.90 6.65
CA LYS A 140 7.09 -7.43 7.63
C LYS A 140 7.47 -8.82 8.12
N VAL A 141 8.03 -9.68 7.26
CA VAL A 141 8.58 -10.98 7.67
C VAL A 141 9.73 -10.79 8.66
N ASP A 142 10.67 -9.89 8.37
CA ASP A 142 11.80 -9.59 9.26
C ASP A 142 11.34 -9.02 10.61
N GLU A 143 10.34 -8.12 10.59
CA GLU A 143 9.71 -7.58 11.81
C GLU A 143 9.05 -8.68 12.65
N VAL A 144 8.30 -9.59 12.02
CA VAL A 144 7.65 -10.72 12.71
C VAL A 144 8.70 -11.64 13.35
N GLU A 145 9.77 -11.97 12.62
CA GLU A 145 10.83 -12.80 13.18
C GLU A 145 11.53 -12.15 14.36
N SER A 146 11.86 -10.86 14.25
CA SER A 146 12.53 -10.09 15.29
C SER A 146 11.67 -9.94 16.54
N GLN A 147 10.40 -9.53 16.37
CA GLN A 147 9.46 -9.35 17.49
C GLN A 147 9.12 -10.69 18.13
N GLY A 148 8.90 -11.74 17.34
CA GLY A 148 8.60 -13.07 17.86
C GLY A 148 9.77 -13.68 18.63
N LYS A 149 11.02 -13.51 18.15
CA LYS A 149 12.22 -13.89 18.91
C LYS A 149 12.30 -13.16 20.25
N LYS A 150 12.08 -11.84 20.25
CA LYS A 150 12.10 -11.04 21.48
C LYS A 150 11.04 -11.50 22.49
N ILE A 151 9.82 -11.78 22.04
CA ILE A 151 8.75 -12.29 22.92
C ILE A 151 9.12 -13.67 23.48
N LEU A 152 9.66 -14.57 22.65
CA LEU A 152 10.13 -15.89 23.11
C LEU A 152 11.29 -15.78 24.12
N GLU A 153 12.21 -14.83 23.91
CA GLU A 153 13.29 -14.54 24.86
C GLU A 153 12.74 -14.02 26.18
N ASP A 154 11.78 -13.09 26.17
CA ASP A 154 11.15 -12.54 27.37
C ASP A 154 10.42 -13.65 28.17
N ILE A 155 9.67 -14.51 27.48
CA ILE A 155 9.03 -15.69 28.09
C ILE A 155 10.10 -16.62 28.66
N GLY A 156 11.13 -16.95 27.88
CA GLY A 156 12.21 -17.85 28.27
C GLY A 156 12.97 -17.36 29.51
N LEU A 157 13.28 -16.06 29.58
CA LEU A 157 13.92 -15.42 30.74
C LEU A 157 13.02 -15.45 31.97
N CYS A 158 11.72 -15.21 31.81
CA CYS A 158 10.76 -15.31 32.92
C CYS A 158 10.68 -16.76 33.45
N VAL A 159 10.54 -17.74 32.56
CA VAL A 159 10.51 -19.17 32.91
C VAL A 159 11.81 -19.57 33.62
N ALA A 160 12.98 -19.18 33.08
CA ALA A 160 14.27 -19.48 33.68
C ALA A 160 14.40 -18.94 35.11
N LYS A 161 13.94 -17.70 35.37
CA LYS A 161 13.91 -17.14 36.74
C LYS A 161 13.07 -18.00 37.69
N LYS A 162 11.89 -18.45 37.26
CA LYS A 162 11.04 -19.32 38.08
C LYS A 162 11.64 -20.71 38.30
N LEU A 163 12.41 -21.22 37.35
CA LEU A 163 13.10 -22.52 37.47
C LEU A 163 14.32 -22.51 38.40
N ILE A 164 14.94 -21.35 38.62
CA ILE A 164 16.12 -21.19 39.50
C ILE A 164 15.70 -20.80 40.93
N GLY A 165 14.58 -20.09 41.07
CA GLY A 165 14.03 -19.69 42.37
C GLY A 165 13.23 -20.77 43.11
N HIS A 166 13.09 -21.95 42.52
CA HIS A 166 12.49 -23.16 43.10
C HIS A 166 13.58 -24.19 43.39
#